data_AF-A0A2N3I886-F1
#
_entry.id   AF-A0A2N3I886-F1
#
_cell.length_a   1.000
_cell.length_b   1.000
_cell.length_c   1.000
_cell.angle_alpha   90.00
_cell.angle_beta   90.00
_cell.angle_gamma   90.00
#
_symmetry.space_group_name_H-M   'P 1'
#
loop_
_entity.id
_entity.type
_entity.pdbx_description
1 polymer ?
#
loop_
_entity_poly.entity_id
_entity_poly.type
_entity_poly.pdbx_seq_one_letter_code
_entity_poly.pdbx_strand_id
1 'polypeptide(L)'
;MKIKTSKYLRLIEKLCYVVFYVLVFVFVMKTFFISIYQIPSESMWPTIQPGDWICVDKIGFGGTKHLFGREFSLPKYRTVKRGDVMVFHFPEGDTVFLDNPQLNYYETLELKKRNEDSNFTYINCNKKVSLPLSYQIPYVKRCVGLPGEVIQTIDYKLYINGKALGENREEKKLCNVYYQDKMAVFKLKTTFRFCWNPSEDCSVFSLTNQEQKLFKLSENIDSVRIRKKHRCCIYYFPKELDKEKDWDAINYGPIEIPKKGKRLSINTGNIAAYKRLIETYEGNSLAVKQDSIKINGITTDYYVPKQNYYFMMGDYRTNSIDSRNWGFVPEDHLIGRAFAVGWSREPGQYAWEGIRWARVGNSLTGNQSE
;
A
#
# COMPACT_ATOMS: atom_id res chain seq x y z
N MET A 1 -8.24 -62.88 25.23
CA MET A 1 -9.54 -62.47 24.64
C MET A 1 -9.29 -61.34 23.66
N LYS A 2 -9.24 -61.59 22.34
CA LYS A 2 -9.04 -60.54 21.33
C LYS A 2 -10.34 -59.74 21.23
N ILE A 3 -10.38 -58.55 21.84
CA ILE A 3 -11.48 -57.61 21.67
C ILE A 3 -11.58 -57.33 20.17
N LYS A 4 -12.63 -57.84 19.51
CA LYS A 4 -12.96 -57.47 18.13
C LYS A 4 -13.25 -55.97 18.16
N THR A 5 -12.25 -55.14 17.88
CA THR A 5 -12.44 -53.70 17.69
C THR A 5 -13.52 -53.57 16.63
N SER A 6 -14.67 -53.06 17.09
CA SER A 6 -15.84 -52.81 16.27
C SER A 6 -15.39 -52.09 14.99
N LYS A 7 -15.97 -52.46 13.84
CA LYS A 7 -15.67 -51.84 12.54
C LYS A 7 -15.71 -50.31 12.62
N TYR A 8 -16.56 -49.78 13.51
CA TYR A 8 -16.69 -48.36 13.82
C TYR A 8 -15.45 -47.77 14.52
N LEU A 9 -14.84 -48.45 15.49
CA LEU A 9 -13.62 -47.97 16.17
C LEU A 9 -12.44 -47.84 15.19
N ARG A 10 -12.28 -48.80 14.29
CA ARG A 10 -11.25 -48.74 13.23
C ARG A 10 -11.53 -47.65 12.19
N LEU A 11 -12.81 -47.34 11.93
CA LEU A 11 -13.18 -46.24 11.04
C LEU A 11 -12.90 -44.88 11.70
N ILE A 12 -13.22 -44.73 12.98
CA ILE A 12 -12.92 -43.52 13.76
C ILE A 12 -11.41 -43.30 13.82
N GLU A 13 -10.63 -44.34 14.10
CA GLU A 13 -9.17 -44.26 14.12
C GLU A 13 -8.61 -43.75 12.78
N LYS A 14 -9.07 -44.31 11.66
CA LYS A 14 -8.67 -43.84 10.31
C LYS A 14 -9.07 -42.39 10.06
N LEU A 15 -10.27 -41.99 10.49
CA LEU A 15 -10.72 -40.60 10.37
C LEU A 15 -9.85 -39.65 11.18
N CYS A 16 -9.48 -40.04 12.41
CA CYS A 16 -8.57 -39.26 13.26
C CYS A 16 -7.21 -39.07 12.60
N TYR A 17 -6.62 -40.12 12.02
CA TYR A 17 -5.35 -39.99 11.28
C TYR A 17 -5.48 -39.04 10.09
N VAL A 18 -6.56 -39.16 9.30
CA VAL A 18 -6.80 -38.25 8.15
C VAL A 18 -6.90 -36.79 8.62
N VAL A 19 -7.70 -36.52 9.65
CA VAL A 19 -7.84 -35.16 10.21
C VAL A 19 -6.49 -34.65 10.71
N PHE A 20 -5.73 -35.49 11.43
CA PHE A 20 -4.40 -35.14 11.90
C PHE A 20 -3.45 -34.77 10.75
N TYR A 21 -3.36 -35.60 9.71
CA TYR A 21 -2.50 -35.32 8.56
C TYR A 21 -2.94 -34.05 7.81
N VAL A 22 -4.24 -33.80 7.68
CA VAL A 22 -4.75 -32.56 7.09
C VAL A 22 -4.36 -31.34 7.92
N LEU A 23 -4.50 -31.40 9.25
CA LEU A 23 -4.10 -30.31 10.14
C LEU A 23 -2.59 -30.04 10.07
N VAL A 24 -1.77 -31.09 10.07
CA VAL A 24 -0.31 -30.99 9.90
C VAL A 24 0.02 -30.38 8.54
N PHE A 25 -0.62 -30.84 7.46
CA PHE A 25 -0.42 -30.29 6.12
C PHE A 25 -0.80 -28.80 6.05
N VAL A 26 -1.96 -28.41 6.58
CA VAL A 26 -2.40 -27.01 6.63
C VAL A 26 -1.44 -26.17 7.46
N PHE A 27 -0.96 -26.69 8.59
CA PHE A 27 0.03 -26.01 9.43
C PHE A 27 1.34 -25.78 8.66
N VAL A 28 1.87 -26.79 7.98
CA VAL A 28 3.07 -26.68 7.14
C VAL A 28 2.85 -25.68 6.00
N MET A 29 1.73 -25.80 5.28
CA MET A 29 1.38 -24.88 4.20
C MET A 29 1.27 -23.44 4.67
N LYS A 30 0.61 -23.18 5.80
CA LYS A 30 0.47 -21.82 6.36
C LYS A 30 1.77 -21.25 6.89
N THR A 31 2.61 -22.09 7.46
CA THR A 31 3.89 -21.67 8.04
C THR A 31 4.89 -21.28 6.96
N PHE A 32 4.98 -22.08 5.89
CA PHE A 32 6.08 -21.96 4.92
C PHE A 32 5.64 -21.47 3.54
N PHE A 33 4.44 -21.79 3.06
CA PHE A 33 4.09 -21.67 1.64
C PHE A 33 3.10 -20.54 1.35
N ILE A 34 1.94 -20.56 2.02
CA ILE A 34 0.79 -19.72 1.68
C ILE A 34 0.34 -18.96 2.92
N SER A 35 0.01 -17.69 2.76
CA SER A 35 -0.74 -16.95 3.78
C SER A 35 -2.02 -16.39 3.24
N ILE A 36 -3.01 -16.29 4.11
CA ILE A 36 -4.34 -15.80 3.76
C ILE A 36 -4.58 -14.53 4.57
N TYR A 37 -4.91 -13.45 3.89
CA TYR A 37 -5.19 -12.15 4.50
C TYR A 37 -6.59 -11.70 4.17
N GLN A 38 -7.35 -11.32 5.20
CA GLN A 38 -8.62 -10.64 5.02
C GLN A 38 -8.38 -9.17 4.67
N ILE A 39 -9.14 -8.66 3.71
CA ILE A 39 -9.01 -7.29 3.22
C ILE A 39 -10.08 -6.40 3.86
N PRO A 40 -9.70 -5.39 4.65
CA PRO A 40 -10.65 -4.50 5.30
C PRO A 40 -10.91 -3.20 4.51
N SER A 41 -10.10 -2.87 3.50
CA SER A 41 -10.11 -1.55 2.85
C SER A 41 -10.30 -1.62 1.33
N GLU A 42 -10.73 -0.51 0.75
CA GLU A 42 -11.02 -0.36 -0.68
C GLU A 42 -9.81 0.10 -1.51
N SER A 43 -8.63 0.26 -0.92
CA SER A 43 -7.47 0.85 -1.62
C SER A 43 -7.03 0.10 -2.89
N MET A 44 -7.45 -1.16 -3.03
CA MET A 44 -7.16 -2.03 -4.17
C MET A 44 -8.39 -2.28 -5.07
N TRP A 45 -9.47 -1.53 -4.88
CA TRP A 45 -10.65 -1.60 -5.74
C TRP A 45 -10.29 -1.19 -7.18
N PRO A 46 -10.86 -1.84 -8.23
CA PRO A 46 -11.85 -2.93 -8.16
C PRO A 46 -11.24 -4.33 -8.04
N THR A 47 -9.92 -4.47 -8.21
CA THR A 47 -9.21 -5.75 -8.23
C THR A 47 -9.49 -6.55 -6.96
N ILE A 48 -9.34 -5.92 -5.79
CA ILE A 48 -9.56 -6.50 -4.48
C ILE A 48 -10.52 -5.59 -3.71
N GLN A 49 -11.52 -6.19 -3.07
CA GLN A 49 -12.59 -5.47 -2.39
C GLN A 49 -12.64 -5.83 -0.90
N PRO A 50 -13.16 -4.95 -0.03
CA PRO A 50 -13.39 -5.27 1.37
C PRO A 50 -14.18 -6.58 1.51
N GLY A 51 -13.74 -7.45 2.42
CA GLY A 51 -14.32 -8.78 2.63
C GLY A 51 -13.72 -9.89 1.75
N ASP A 52 -12.83 -9.57 0.82
CA ASP A 52 -11.99 -10.57 0.14
C ASP A 52 -10.95 -11.16 1.11
N TRP A 53 -10.67 -12.45 0.95
CA TRP A 53 -9.57 -13.16 1.57
C TRP A 53 -8.61 -13.55 0.46
N ILE A 54 -7.42 -12.96 0.45
CA ILE A 54 -6.43 -13.16 -0.61
C ILE A 54 -5.42 -14.23 -0.21
N CYS A 55 -5.04 -15.07 -1.18
CA CYS A 55 -3.96 -16.04 -1.03
C CYS A 55 -2.63 -15.43 -1.48
N VAL A 56 -1.61 -15.57 -0.64
CA VAL A 56 -0.30 -14.94 -0.79
C VAL A 56 0.79 -16.00 -0.81
N ASP A 57 1.59 -16.01 -1.87
CA ASP A 57 2.80 -16.81 -2.01
C ASP A 57 3.94 -16.14 -1.25
N LYS A 58 4.44 -16.83 -0.22
CA LYS A 58 5.53 -16.36 0.67
C LYS A 58 6.93 -16.76 0.19
N ILE A 59 7.05 -17.74 -0.70
CA ILE A 59 8.36 -18.34 -0.99
C ILE A 59 9.05 -17.59 -2.12
N GLY A 60 8.27 -17.04 -3.07
CA GLY A 60 8.80 -16.41 -4.27
C GLY A 60 9.88 -15.35 -4.01
N PHE A 61 9.80 -14.63 -2.90
CA PHE A 61 10.66 -13.47 -2.61
C PHE A 61 11.75 -13.75 -1.58
N GLY A 62 11.89 -15.02 -1.15
CA GLY A 62 12.82 -15.43 -0.10
C GLY A 62 12.39 -14.96 1.29
N GLY A 63 13.36 -14.70 2.15
CA GLY A 63 13.14 -14.13 3.48
C GLY A 63 13.60 -15.05 4.61
N THR A 64 14.03 -14.42 5.70
CA THR A 64 14.48 -15.11 6.92
C THR A 64 13.27 -15.52 7.74
N LYS A 65 13.14 -16.81 8.02
CA LYS A 65 12.16 -17.37 8.95
C LYS A 65 12.88 -17.78 10.22
N HIS A 66 12.30 -17.42 11.37
CA HIS A 66 12.74 -17.94 12.65
C HIS A 66 11.90 -19.16 12.99
N LEU A 67 12.54 -20.31 13.08
CA LEU A 67 11.90 -21.53 13.53
C LEU A 67 12.78 -22.15 14.62
N PHE A 68 12.21 -22.36 15.81
CA PHE A 68 12.93 -22.90 16.98
C PHE A 68 14.22 -22.12 17.33
N GLY A 69 14.17 -20.80 17.27
CA GLY A 69 15.33 -19.93 17.58
C GLY A 69 16.45 -19.92 16.54
N ARG A 70 16.28 -20.60 15.40
CA ARG A 70 17.22 -20.57 14.27
C ARG A 70 16.64 -19.80 13.09
N GLU A 71 17.51 -19.03 12.44
CA GLU A 71 17.21 -18.34 11.19
C GLU A 71 17.37 -19.28 10.00
N PHE A 72 16.35 -19.35 9.16
CA PHE A 72 16.36 -20.06 7.90
C PHE A 72 16.05 -19.08 6.78
N SER A 73 16.95 -18.95 5.80
CA SER A 73 16.66 -18.19 4.59
C SER A 73 16.03 -19.11 3.56
N LEU A 74 14.83 -18.76 3.09
CA LEU A 74 14.21 -19.48 1.98
C LEU A 74 14.82 -19.02 0.65
N PRO A 75 15.16 -19.93 -0.27
CA PRO A 75 15.72 -19.57 -1.57
C PRO A 75 14.70 -18.76 -2.37
N LYS A 76 15.12 -17.57 -2.83
CA LYS A 76 14.34 -16.70 -3.70
C LYS A 76 14.29 -17.30 -5.12
N TYR A 77 13.12 -17.72 -5.58
CA TYR A 77 12.93 -18.21 -6.96
C TYR A 77 12.28 -17.19 -7.90
N ARG A 78 11.82 -16.03 -7.38
CA ARG A 78 11.11 -15.02 -8.15
C ARG A 78 11.60 -13.61 -7.80
N THR A 79 11.61 -12.74 -8.80
CA THR A 79 11.78 -11.29 -8.64
C THR A 79 10.43 -10.59 -8.73
N VAL A 80 10.30 -9.44 -8.06
CA VAL A 80 9.09 -8.61 -8.15
C VAL A 80 8.96 -8.11 -9.58
N LYS A 81 7.77 -8.30 -10.16
CA LYS A 81 7.44 -7.76 -11.47
C LYS A 81 6.50 -6.57 -11.31
N ARG A 82 6.58 -5.63 -12.26
CA ARG A 82 5.57 -4.57 -12.34
C ARG A 82 4.19 -5.20 -12.49
N GLY A 83 3.22 -4.65 -11.79
CA GLY A 83 1.86 -5.17 -11.77
C GLY A 83 1.63 -6.27 -10.73
N ASP A 84 2.67 -6.82 -10.08
CA ASP A 84 2.45 -7.77 -8.99
C ASP A 84 1.69 -7.10 -7.83
N VAL A 85 0.67 -7.79 -7.30
CA VAL A 85 0.03 -7.38 -6.05
C VAL A 85 0.88 -7.92 -4.90
N MET A 86 1.48 -7.02 -4.14
CA MET A 86 2.44 -7.35 -3.09
C MET A 86 1.83 -7.12 -1.73
N VAL A 87 2.14 -8.04 -0.81
CA VAL A 87 1.92 -7.90 0.62
C VAL A 87 3.27 -7.62 1.27
N PHE A 88 3.34 -6.57 2.10
CA PHE A 88 4.58 -6.10 2.72
C PHE A 88 4.30 -5.45 4.07
N HIS A 89 5.32 -5.39 4.92
CA HIS A 89 5.27 -4.66 6.18
C HIS A 89 5.27 -3.15 5.94
N PHE A 90 4.41 -2.41 6.65
CA PHE A 90 4.27 -0.98 6.47
C PHE A 90 5.59 -0.22 6.78
N PRO A 91 6.26 0.44 5.80
CA PRO A 91 7.64 0.92 5.98
C PRO A 91 7.87 1.99 7.06
N GLU A 92 6.85 2.76 7.44
CA GLU A 92 6.94 3.71 8.56
C GLU A 92 6.42 3.15 9.89
N GLY A 93 5.83 1.96 9.87
CA GLY A 93 5.35 1.27 11.06
C GLY A 93 6.48 0.83 11.99
N ASP A 94 7.74 0.96 11.57
CA ASP A 94 8.92 0.82 12.41
C ASP A 94 9.05 1.97 13.43
N THR A 95 8.57 3.18 13.16
CA THR A 95 8.80 4.34 14.04
C THR A 95 7.53 4.74 14.76
N VAL A 96 7.45 4.41 16.05
CA VAL A 96 6.31 4.79 16.90
C VAL A 96 6.72 5.91 17.85
N PHE A 97 5.93 6.98 17.86
CA PHE A 97 6.05 8.05 18.85
C PHE A 97 5.18 7.69 20.05
N LEU A 98 5.80 7.40 21.20
CA LEU A 98 5.08 6.92 22.40
C LEU A 98 4.07 7.92 22.95
N ASP A 99 4.35 9.21 22.74
CA ASP A 99 3.49 10.29 23.18
C ASP A 99 2.23 10.42 22.29
N ASN A 100 2.27 9.91 21.05
CA ASN A 100 1.18 9.94 20.07
C ASN A 100 1.21 8.68 19.17
N PRO A 101 0.93 7.48 19.73
CA PRO A 101 1.11 6.22 19.01
C PRO A 101 0.14 6.01 17.84
N GLN A 102 -0.92 6.81 17.77
CA GLN A 102 -1.90 6.79 16.68
C GLN A 102 -1.42 7.46 15.39
N LEU A 103 -0.37 8.29 15.45
CA LEU A 103 0.16 9.01 14.29
C LEU A 103 1.29 8.21 13.64
N ASN A 104 1.33 8.20 12.31
CA ASN A 104 2.49 7.67 11.59
C ASN A 104 3.64 8.71 11.52
N TYR A 105 4.76 8.30 10.92
CA TYR A 105 5.98 9.09 10.93
C TYR A 105 5.84 10.41 10.15
N TYR A 106 5.39 10.38 8.89
CA TYR A 106 5.20 11.62 8.13
C TYR A 106 4.04 12.48 8.64
N GLU A 107 2.98 11.88 9.19
CA GLU A 107 1.93 12.61 9.93
C GLU A 107 2.50 13.43 11.07
N THR A 108 3.36 12.79 11.86
CA THR A 108 3.99 13.41 13.01
C THR A 108 4.90 14.56 12.59
N LEU A 109 5.71 14.37 11.54
CA LEU A 109 6.57 15.43 11.00
C LEU A 109 5.76 16.62 10.49
N GLU A 110 4.62 16.35 9.85
CA GLU A 110 3.72 17.41 9.37
C GLU A 110 3.15 18.23 10.51
N LEU A 111 2.64 17.55 11.53
CA LEU A 111 2.02 18.19 12.67
C LEU A 111 3.04 19.01 13.47
N LYS A 112 4.27 18.52 13.63
CA LYS A 112 5.36 19.29 14.26
C LYS A 112 5.65 20.60 13.52
N LYS A 113 5.78 20.57 12.19
CA LYS A 113 6.03 21.79 11.39
C LYS A 113 4.90 22.80 11.54
N ARG A 114 3.64 22.36 11.47
CA ARG A 114 2.49 23.25 11.68
C ARG A 114 2.49 23.88 13.07
N ASN A 115 2.88 23.14 14.10
CA ASN A 115 2.97 23.65 15.48
C ASN A 115 4.12 24.66 15.67
N GLU A 116 5.20 24.55 14.90
CA GLU A 116 6.26 25.57 14.88
C GLU A 116 5.77 26.89 14.24
N ASP A 117 4.90 26.79 13.22
CA ASP A 117 4.35 27.94 12.49
C ASP A 117 3.11 28.56 13.17
N SER A 118 2.43 27.84 14.07
CA SER A 118 1.22 28.31 14.75
C SER A 118 1.31 28.08 16.25
N ASN A 119 1.10 29.13 17.06
CA ASN A 119 1.15 29.13 18.53
C ASN A 119 0.14 28.19 19.24
N PHE A 120 -0.40 27.17 18.57
CA PHE A 120 -1.42 26.28 19.10
C PHE A 120 -1.09 24.80 18.83
N THR A 121 -1.28 24.01 19.90
CA THR A 121 -1.17 22.54 20.03
C THR A 121 0.25 21.97 20.14
N TYR A 122 0.73 21.76 21.37
CA TYR A 122 1.92 20.95 21.63
C TYR A 122 1.62 19.47 21.34
N ILE A 123 1.85 19.00 20.12
CA ILE A 123 1.95 17.55 19.88
C ILE A 123 3.36 17.13 20.27
N ASN A 124 3.49 16.61 21.50
CA ASN A 124 4.74 16.06 21.99
C ASN A 124 5.07 14.78 21.21
N CYS A 125 6.25 14.68 20.59
CA CYS A 125 6.72 13.45 19.95
C CYS A 125 8.22 13.31 20.15
N ASN A 126 8.66 13.45 21.40
CA ASN A 126 10.07 13.42 21.77
C ASN A 126 10.54 11.99 22.04
N LYS A 127 9.63 11.09 22.42
CA LYS A 127 9.92 9.68 22.66
C LYS A 127 9.60 8.86 21.42
N LYS A 128 10.63 8.34 20.76
CA LYS A 128 10.51 7.42 19.61
C LYS A 128 11.03 6.03 19.95
N VAL A 129 10.35 5.01 19.45
CA VAL A 129 10.77 3.60 19.55
C VAL A 129 10.79 3.00 18.14
N SER A 130 11.80 2.17 17.87
CA SER A 130 11.90 1.38 16.64
C SER A 130 11.29 0.00 16.85
N LEU A 131 10.32 -0.38 16.03
CA LEU A 131 9.67 -1.69 16.06
C LEU A 131 10.33 -2.66 15.06
N PRO A 132 10.45 -3.96 15.42
CA PRO A 132 10.86 -4.98 14.46
C PRO A 132 9.80 -5.21 13.38
N LEU A 133 10.21 -5.70 12.20
CA LEU A 133 9.31 -6.03 11.09
C LEU A 133 8.15 -6.94 11.51
N SER A 134 8.37 -7.89 12.42
CA SER A 134 7.34 -8.83 12.89
C SER A 134 6.14 -8.15 13.58
N TYR A 135 6.30 -6.93 14.09
CA TYR A 135 5.23 -6.15 14.72
C TYR A 135 4.53 -5.20 13.75
N GLN A 136 5.04 -5.04 12.52
CA GLN A 136 4.49 -4.11 11.56
C GLN A 136 3.27 -4.70 10.85
N ILE A 137 2.24 -3.87 10.70
CA ILE A 137 0.98 -4.22 10.05
C ILE A 137 1.23 -4.50 8.56
N PRO A 138 0.71 -5.61 8.01
CA PRO A 138 0.84 -5.93 6.60
C PRO A 138 -0.08 -5.05 5.74
N TYR A 139 0.45 -4.55 4.64
CA TYR A 139 -0.27 -3.77 3.64
C TYR A 139 -0.28 -4.49 2.30
N VAL A 140 -1.33 -4.25 1.52
CA VAL A 140 -1.48 -4.78 0.16
C VAL A 140 -1.56 -3.62 -0.82
N LYS A 141 -0.65 -3.61 -1.79
CA LYS A 141 -0.61 -2.63 -2.89
C LYS A 141 -0.05 -3.28 -4.15
N ARG A 142 -0.15 -2.61 -5.29
CA ARG A 142 0.46 -3.04 -6.54
C ARG A 142 1.85 -2.46 -6.72
N CYS A 143 2.81 -3.27 -7.12
CA CYS A 143 4.12 -2.79 -7.53
C CYS A 143 4.00 -2.07 -8.87
N VAL A 144 4.16 -0.75 -8.86
CA VAL A 144 4.07 0.07 -10.06
C VAL A 144 5.42 0.59 -10.53
N GLY A 145 6.42 0.64 -9.65
CA GLY A 145 7.77 1.08 -9.97
C GLY A 145 8.82 0.10 -9.45
N LEU A 146 9.78 -0.25 -10.32
CA LEU A 146 10.86 -1.19 -10.04
C LEU A 146 12.17 -0.48 -9.70
N PRO A 147 13.14 -1.19 -9.10
CA PRO A 147 14.42 -0.60 -8.71
C PRO A 147 15.17 0.03 -9.90
N GLY A 148 15.56 1.29 -9.75
CA GLY A 148 16.36 2.05 -10.71
C GLY A 148 15.57 2.80 -11.77
N GLU A 149 14.24 2.75 -11.69
CA GLU A 149 13.34 3.48 -12.58
C GLU A 149 12.95 4.85 -12.01
N VAL A 150 12.50 5.75 -12.87
CA VAL A 150 11.93 7.04 -12.48
C VAL A 150 10.42 6.96 -12.55
N ILE A 151 9.74 7.25 -11.44
CA ILE A 151 8.28 7.28 -11.34
C ILE A 151 7.78 8.72 -11.38
N GLN A 152 6.71 8.96 -12.13
CA GLN A 152 6.03 10.25 -12.19
C GLN A 152 4.54 10.04 -12.43
N THR A 153 3.68 10.88 -11.87
CA THR A 153 2.28 10.98 -12.28
C THR A 153 1.98 12.38 -12.80
N ILE A 154 1.23 12.47 -13.89
CA ILE A 154 0.77 13.73 -14.48
C ILE A 154 -0.69 13.53 -14.88
N ASP A 155 -1.59 14.37 -14.36
CA ASP A 155 -3.03 14.33 -14.66
C ASP A 155 -3.63 12.91 -14.55
N TYR A 156 -3.40 12.27 -13.39
CA TYR A 156 -3.82 10.90 -13.06
C TYR A 156 -3.09 9.77 -13.79
N LYS A 157 -2.30 10.08 -14.82
CA LYS A 157 -1.57 9.07 -15.60
C LYS A 157 -0.22 8.79 -14.99
N LEU A 158 0.14 7.51 -14.95
CA LEU A 158 1.44 7.04 -14.46
C LEU A 158 2.46 7.02 -15.60
N TYR A 159 3.67 7.48 -15.32
CA TYR A 159 4.81 7.46 -16.22
C TYR A 159 5.99 6.75 -15.54
N ILE A 160 6.64 5.87 -16.29
CA ILE A 160 7.86 5.15 -15.90
C ILE A 160 8.95 5.53 -16.88
N ASN A 161 10.05 6.09 -16.38
CA ASN A 161 11.17 6.57 -17.20
C ASN A 161 10.68 7.51 -18.33
N GLY A 162 9.71 8.37 -18.02
CA GLY A 162 9.10 9.32 -18.97
C GLY A 162 8.08 8.71 -19.94
N LYS A 163 7.87 7.39 -19.94
CA LYS A 163 6.88 6.72 -20.80
C LYS A 163 5.57 6.49 -20.04
N ALA A 164 4.45 6.88 -20.63
CA ALA A 164 3.13 6.61 -20.07
C ALA A 164 2.89 5.10 -19.96
N LEU A 165 2.48 4.65 -18.77
CA LEU A 165 2.08 3.26 -18.58
C LEU A 165 0.64 3.10 -19.07
N GLY A 166 0.43 2.25 -20.07
CA GLY A 166 -0.90 1.89 -20.55
C GLY A 166 -1.62 1.04 -19.52
N GLU A 167 -2.43 1.65 -18.66
CA GLU A 167 -3.26 0.90 -17.73
C GLU A 167 -4.62 0.59 -18.39
N ASN A 168 -4.83 -0.69 -18.74
CA ASN A 168 -6.14 -1.21 -19.15
C ASN A 168 -7.06 -1.36 -17.92
N ARG A 169 -7.34 -0.26 -17.23
CA ARG A 169 -8.17 -0.24 -16.02
C ARG A 169 -9.10 0.94 -16.04
N GLU A 170 -10.26 0.74 -15.46
CA GLU A 170 -11.21 1.82 -15.27
C GLU A 170 -10.72 2.74 -14.16
N GLU A 171 -10.12 3.86 -14.56
CA GLU A 171 -9.63 4.88 -13.63
C GLU A 171 -10.79 5.72 -13.08
N LYS A 172 -10.86 5.80 -11.75
CA LYS A 172 -11.70 6.81 -11.08
C LYS A 172 -10.92 8.11 -10.91
N LYS A 173 -11.58 9.23 -11.21
CA LYS A 173 -11.06 10.59 -11.05
C LYS A 173 -11.88 11.35 -10.03
N LEU A 174 -11.21 12.24 -9.31
CA LEU A 174 -11.91 13.11 -8.37
C LEU A 174 -12.65 14.18 -9.13
N CYS A 175 -13.93 14.31 -8.88
CA CYS A 175 -14.82 15.22 -9.56
C CYS A 175 -15.52 16.11 -8.53
N ASN A 176 -15.49 17.41 -8.76
CA ASN A 176 -16.42 18.35 -8.13
C ASN A 176 -17.78 18.18 -8.80
N VAL A 177 -18.78 17.78 -8.03
CA VAL A 177 -20.17 17.70 -8.46
C VAL A 177 -20.90 18.86 -7.82
N TYR A 178 -21.36 19.79 -8.65
CA TYR A 178 -22.16 20.95 -8.26
C TYR A 178 -23.64 20.64 -8.44
N TYR A 179 -24.46 21.10 -7.50
CA TYR A 179 -25.88 20.79 -7.45
C TYR A 179 -26.69 21.96 -6.88
N GLN A 180 -27.95 22.04 -7.30
CA GLN A 180 -28.90 23.04 -6.81
C GLN A 180 -29.52 22.62 -5.48
N ASP A 181 -29.90 21.34 -5.39
CA ASP A 181 -30.49 20.74 -4.19
C ASP A 181 -29.57 19.66 -3.62
N LYS A 182 -29.14 19.88 -2.37
CA LYS A 182 -28.30 18.95 -1.62
C LYS A 182 -28.93 17.57 -1.45
N MET A 183 -30.26 17.47 -1.49
CA MET A 183 -30.97 16.19 -1.41
C MET A 183 -30.70 15.29 -2.62
N ALA A 184 -30.47 15.87 -3.81
CA ALA A 184 -30.12 15.12 -5.02
C ALA A 184 -28.81 14.35 -4.82
N VAL A 185 -27.82 14.99 -4.21
CA VAL A 185 -26.55 14.34 -3.91
C VAL A 185 -26.65 13.37 -2.75
N PHE A 186 -27.50 13.62 -1.75
CA PHE A 186 -27.71 12.68 -0.65
C PHE A 186 -28.20 11.30 -1.15
N LYS A 187 -29.10 11.28 -2.15
CA LYS A 187 -29.54 10.04 -2.81
C LYS A 187 -28.40 9.31 -3.52
N LEU A 188 -27.44 10.04 -4.09
CA LEU A 188 -26.29 9.49 -4.81
C LEU A 188 -25.17 9.00 -3.87
N LYS A 189 -25.07 9.51 -2.64
CA LYS A 189 -24.03 9.13 -1.66
C LYS A 189 -24.05 7.64 -1.28
N THR A 190 -25.20 6.99 -1.37
CA THR A 190 -25.34 5.56 -1.07
C THR A 190 -24.84 4.68 -2.22
N THR A 191 -24.86 5.20 -3.45
CA THR A 191 -24.45 4.48 -4.66
C THR A 191 -22.98 4.76 -5.02
N PHE A 192 -22.53 5.99 -4.81
CA PHE A 192 -21.20 6.45 -5.25
C PHE A 192 -20.34 6.84 -4.07
N ARG A 193 -19.03 6.59 -4.21
CA ARG A 193 -18.08 6.90 -3.14
C ARG A 193 -17.89 8.42 -3.04
N PHE A 194 -18.59 8.99 -2.06
CA PHE A 194 -18.45 10.36 -1.61
C PHE A 194 -17.15 10.53 -0.81
N CYS A 195 -16.36 11.55 -1.15
CA CYS A 195 -15.11 11.84 -0.48
C CYS A 195 -15.27 12.94 0.58
N TRP A 196 -15.73 14.14 0.20
CA TRP A 196 -16.00 15.26 1.13
C TRP A 196 -16.87 16.37 0.49
N ASN A 197 -17.36 17.33 1.30
CA ASN A 197 -18.05 18.53 0.80
C ASN A 197 -17.12 19.74 0.93
N PRO A 198 -16.61 20.33 -0.18
CA PRO A 198 -15.85 21.58 -0.12
C PRO A 198 -16.70 22.83 0.12
N SER A 199 -17.99 22.79 -0.23
CA SER A 199 -18.96 23.89 -0.02
C SER A 199 -20.37 23.30 0.14
N GLU A 200 -21.38 24.15 0.37
CA GLU A 200 -22.77 23.70 0.54
C GLU A 200 -23.37 23.11 -0.74
N ASP A 201 -22.99 23.65 -1.88
CA ASP A 201 -23.46 23.36 -3.25
C ASP A 201 -22.52 22.44 -4.05
N CYS A 202 -21.43 21.96 -3.42
CA CYS A 202 -20.46 21.10 -4.09
C CYS A 202 -20.06 19.92 -3.20
N SER A 203 -19.99 18.75 -3.83
CA SER A 203 -19.49 17.52 -3.23
C SER A 203 -18.40 16.92 -4.12
N VAL A 204 -17.38 16.32 -3.51
CA VAL A 204 -16.34 15.60 -4.26
C VAL A 204 -16.61 14.12 -4.22
N PHE A 205 -16.62 13.53 -5.41
CA PHE A 205 -16.77 12.10 -5.64
C PHE A 205 -15.57 11.56 -6.40
N SER A 206 -15.28 10.28 -6.22
CA SER A 206 -14.36 9.57 -7.10
C SER A 206 -15.14 8.74 -8.12
N LEU A 207 -15.09 9.19 -9.38
CA LEU A 207 -15.97 8.75 -10.44
C LEU A 207 -15.22 8.24 -11.66
N THR A 208 -15.69 7.14 -12.25
CA THR A 208 -15.24 6.66 -13.56
C THR A 208 -15.79 7.56 -14.66
N ASN A 209 -15.26 7.41 -15.88
CA ASN A 209 -15.77 8.18 -17.03
C ASN A 209 -17.25 7.91 -17.33
N GLN A 210 -17.74 6.70 -17.04
CA GLN A 210 -19.16 6.36 -17.19
C GLN A 210 -20.01 7.00 -16.09
N GLU A 211 -19.58 6.88 -14.84
CA GLU A 211 -20.26 7.49 -13.69
C GLU A 211 -20.34 9.02 -13.85
N GLN A 212 -19.28 9.67 -14.33
CA GLN A 212 -19.30 11.10 -14.64
C GLN A 212 -20.39 11.48 -15.65
N LYS A 213 -20.64 10.64 -16.66
CA LYS A 213 -21.74 10.86 -17.63
C LYS A 213 -23.10 10.69 -16.97
N LEU A 214 -23.26 9.67 -16.13
CA LEU A 214 -24.50 9.43 -15.39
C LEU A 214 -24.84 10.60 -14.45
N PHE A 215 -23.85 11.14 -13.73
CA PHE A 215 -24.05 12.31 -12.88
C PHE A 215 -24.50 13.53 -13.68
N LYS A 216 -23.91 13.78 -14.86
CA LYS A 216 -24.30 14.90 -15.73
C LYS A 216 -25.73 14.78 -16.27
N LEU A 217 -26.31 13.59 -16.30
CA LEU A 217 -27.68 13.33 -16.74
C LEU A 217 -28.69 13.33 -15.58
N SER A 218 -28.22 13.35 -14.34
CA SER A 218 -29.09 13.29 -13.17
C SER A 218 -29.77 14.64 -12.93
N GLU A 219 -31.06 14.60 -12.57
CA GLU A 219 -31.80 15.81 -12.20
C GLU A 219 -31.15 16.52 -11.00
N ASN A 220 -31.16 17.85 -11.03
CA ASN A 220 -30.62 18.74 -9.98
C ASN A 220 -29.08 18.71 -9.81
N ILE A 221 -28.34 18.11 -10.76
CA ILE A 221 -26.89 18.27 -10.89
C ILE A 221 -26.59 19.34 -11.93
N ASP A 222 -25.89 20.40 -11.53
CA ASP A 222 -25.52 21.51 -12.42
C ASP A 222 -24.33 21.17 -13.31
N SER A 223 -23.26 20.67 -12.69
CA SER A 223 -22.05 20.33 -13.44
C SER A 223 -21.15 19.35 -12.70
N VAL A 224 -20.40 18.58 -13.49
CA VAL A 224 -19.35 17.67 -13.00
C VAL A 224 -18.02 18.11 -13.59
N ARG A 225 -17.08 18.51 -12.73
CA ARG A 225 -15.76 19.03 -13.11
C ARG A 225 -14.65 18.16 -12.53
N ILE A 226 -13.81 17.61 -13.39
CA ILE A 226 -12.63 16.84 -12.95
C ILE A 226 -11.67 17.78 -12.21
N ARG A 227 -11.19 17.35 -11.05
CA ARG A 227 -10.19 18.08 -10.28
C ARG A 227 -8.82 17.89 -10.92
N LYS A 228 -8.09 18.99 -11.10
CA LYS A 228 -6.67 18.96 -11.46
C LYS A 228 -5.74 18.86 -10.25
N LYS A 229 -6.30 19.09 -9.05
CA LYS A 229 -5.56 19.08 -7.79
C LYS A 229 -6.32 18.38 -6.67
N HIS A 230 -5.66 17.51 -5.94
CA HIS A 230 -6.20 16.82 -4.77
C HIS A 230 -5.50 17.29 -3.51
N ARG A 231 -6.21 18.02 -2.65
CA ARG A 231 -5.66 18.51 -1.36
C ARG A 231 -6.05 17.64 -0.15
N CYS A 232 -6.74 16.50 -0.36
CA CYS A 232 -7.35 15.75 0.76
C CYS A 232 -6.40 14.74 1.42
N CYS A 233 -5.25 14.40 0.81
CA CYS A 233 -4.22 13.65 1.52
C CYS A 233 -3.32 14.67 2.23
N ILE A 234 -3.26 14.59 3.56
CA ILE A 234 -2.70 15.65 4.42
C ILE A 234 -1.16 15.70 4.32
N TYR A 235 -0.52 14.68 3.72
CA TYR A 235 0.94 14.54 3.60
C TYR A 235 1.32 13.72 2.35
N TYR A 236 2.32 14.22 1.61
CA TYR A 236 2.96 13.57 0.45
C TYR A 236 4.44 13.37 0.72
N PHE A 237 5.01 12.32 0.16
CA PHE A 237 6.42 12.00 0.28
C PHE A 237 7.22 12.46 -0.95
N PRO A 238 8.46 12.94 -0.79
CA PRO A 238 8.98 13.58 0.42
C PRO A 238 8.47 15.01 0.47
N LYS A 239 7.86 15.39 1.59
CA LYS A 239 7.20 16.69 1.73
C LYS A 239 8.17 17.87 1.61
N GLU A 240 9.42 17.68 2.00
CA GLU A 240 10.44 18.71 1.91
C GLU A 240 10.70 19.16 0.47
N LEU A 241 10.37 18.33 -0.53
CA LEU A 241 10.48 18.69 -1.95
C LEU A 241 9.21 19.33 -2.52
N ASP A 242 8.11 19.32 -1.77
CA ASP A 242 6.79 19.79 -2.20
C ASP A 242 6.73 21.32 -2.32
N LYS A 243 7.45 22.05 -1.46
CA LYS A 243 7.43 23.53 -1.43
C LYS A 243 7.77 24.18 -2.78
N GLU A 244 8.53 23.50 -3.63
CA GLU A 244 8.92 24.00 -4.96
C GLU A 244 8.23 23.28 -6.13
N LYS A 245 7.63 22.09 -5.91
CA LYS A 245 7.19 21.20 -6.99
C LYS A 245 5.68 20.95 -7.09
N ASP A 246 4.90 21.46 -6.14
CA ASP A 246 3.44 21.39 -6.13
C ASP A 246 2.87 19.96 -6.28
N TRP A 247 3.46 19.01 -5.55
CA TRP A 247 3.10 17.60 -5.64
C TRP A 247 1.76 17.31 -4.93
N ASP A 248 0.98 16.39 -5.50
CA ASP A 248 -0.22 15.86 -4.89
C ASP A 248 -0.53 14.41 -5.33
N ALA A 249 -1.71 13.91 -4.99
CA ALA A 249 -2.10 12.54 -5.35
C ALA A 249 -2.31 12.33 -6.87
N ILE A 250 -2.41 13.41 -7.64
CA ILE A 250 -2.67 13.44 -9.08
C ILE A 250 -1.35 13.66 -9.84
N ASN A 251 -0.56 14.63 -9.40
CA ASN A 251 0.68 15.10 -10.00
C ASN A 251 1.84 14.88 -9.02
N TYR A 252 2.74 13.95 -9.32
CA TYR A 252 3.77 13.50 -8.38
C TYR A 252 5.08 13.22 -9.12
N GLY A 253 6.21 13.47 -8.49
CA GLY A 253 7.51 13.19 -9.08
C GLY A 253 7.95 14.25 -10.10
N PRO A 254 8.98 13.96 -10.92
CA PRO A 254 9.67 12.67 -11.03
C PRO A 254 10.54 12.35 -9.81
N ILE A 255 10.68 11.05 -9.50
CA ILE A 255 11.58 10.56 -8.44
C ILE A 255 12.23 9.23 -8.87
N GLU A 256 13.55 9.08 -8.66
CA GLU A 256 14.25 7.84 -8.97
C GLU A 256 14.07 6.82 -7.83
N ILE A 257 13.70 5.60 -8.19
CA ILE A 257 13.55 4.49 -7.26
C ILE A 257 14.93 3.88 -7.03
N PRO A 258 15.42 3.79 -5.78
CA PRO A 258 16.75 3.28 -5.49
C PRO A 258 16.93 1.81 -5.91
N LYS A 259 18.11 1.48 -6.47
CA LYS A 259 18.48 0.13 -6.90
C LYS A 259 19.74 -0.34 -6.20
N LYS A 260 19.73 -1.59 -5.73
CA LYS A 260 20.88 -2.22 -5.09
C LYS A 260 22.13 -2.11 -5.97
N GLY A 261 23.22 -1.59 -5.41
CA GLY A 261 24.51 -1.48 -6.07
C GLY A 261 24.61 -0.41 -7.17
N LYS A 262 23.52 0.30 -7.49
CA LYS A 262 23.54 1.38 -8.48
C LYS A 262 23.85 2.72 -7.79
N ARG A 263 24.73 3.52 -8.37
CA ARG A 263 24.98 4.89 -7.91
C ARG A 263 23.71 5.73 -8.05
N LEU A 264 23.24 6.29 -6.94
CA LEU A 264 22.12 7.21 -6.83
C LEU A 264 22.67 8.61 -6.52
N SER A 265 22.43 9.57 -7.41
CA SER A 265 22.90 10.95 -7.22
C SER A 265 22.09 11.63 -6.12
N ILE A 266 22.76 12.24 -5.15
CA ILE A 266 22.14 12.94 -4.03
C ILE A 266 22.63 14.39 -3.95
N ASN A 267 21.71 15.29 -3.62
CA ASN A 267 21.99 16.70 -3.37
C ASN A 267 20.95 17.24 -2.38
N THR A 268 21.13 18.49 -1.92
CA THR A 268 20.24 19.11 -0.96
C THR A 268 18.79 19.23 -1.46
N GLY A 269 18.60 19.31 -2.78
CA GLY A 269 17.28 19.35 -3.43
C GLY A 269 16.63 17.99 -3.68
N ASN A 270 17.24 16.85 -3.32
CA ASN A 270 16.60 15.54 -3.42
C ASN A 270 16.80 14.65 -2.19
N ILE A 271 17.71 15.00 -1.28
CA ILE A 271 18.11 14.15 -0.15
C ILE A 271 16.93 13.78 0.76
N ALA A 272 15.90 14.61 0.82
CA ALA A 272 14.69 14.30 1.58
C ALA A 272 13.99 13.00 1.12
N ALA A 273 14.06 12.68 -0.17
CA ALA A 273 13.56 11.42 -0.73
C ALA A 273 14.33 10.20 -0.19
N TYR A 274 15.61 10.36 0.11
CA TYR A 274 16.51 9.23 0.37
C TYR A 274 17.00 9.16 1.81
N LYS A 275 16.72 10.19 2.62
CA LYS A 275 17.13 10.28 4.02
C LYS A 275 16.74 9.03 4.82
N ARG A 276 15.46 8.64 4.78
CA ARG A 276 14.96 7.47 5.53
C ARG A 276 15.61 6.17 5.08
N LEU A 277 15.83 6.02 3.78
CA LEU A 277 16.56 4.89 3.21
C LEU A 277 17.97 4.80 3.78
N ILE A 278 18.71 5.91 3.73
CA ILE A 278 20.13 5.95 4.12
C ILE A 278 20.27 5.71 5.63
N GLU A 279 19.46 6.39 6.45
CA GLU A 279 19.55 6.36 7.91
C GLU A 279 18.87 5.15 8.53
N THR A 280 17.57 4.96 8.23
CA THR A 280 16.72 4.00 8.96
C THR A 280 16.84 2.61 8.38
N TYR A 281 16.74 2.46 7.05
CA TYR A 281 16.69 1.14 6.42
C TYR A 281 18.08 0.55 6.19
N GLU A 282 19.10 1.39 5.97
CA GLU A 282 20.46 0.93 5.67
C GLU A 282 21.51 1.29 6.75
N GLY A 283 21.09 1.97 7.83
CA GLY A 283 21.86 2.13 9.06
C GLY A 283 23.08 3.05 8.97
N ASN A 284 23.08 4.03 8.06
CA ASN A 284 24.19 4.97 7.91
C ASN A 284 23.90 6.28 8.64
N SER A 285 24.95 7.01 9.05
CA SER A 285 24.77 8.38 9.52
C SER A 285 24.69 9.34 8.33
N LEU A 286 23.79 10.33 8.41
CA LEU A 286 23.62 11.36 7.39
C LEU A 286 23.68 12.75 8.04
N ALA A 287 24.54 13.61 7.52
CA ALA A 287 24.58 15.03 7.89
C ALA A 287 24.39 15.89 6.64
N VAL A 288 23.38 16.76 6.67
CA VAL A 288 23.06 17.68 5.57
C VAL A 288 23.35 19.11 6.02
N LYS A 289 24.24 19.79 5.32
CA LYS A 289 24.48 21.24 5.42
C LYS A 289 24.07 21.89 4.09
N GLN A 290 23.94 23.23 4.06
CA GLN A 290 23.43 23.99 2.91
C GLN A 290 24.05 23.57 1.56
N ASP A 291 25.36 23.29 1.52
CA ASP A 291 26.07 22.95 0.28
C ASP A 291 26.78 21.58 0.30
N SER A 292 26.60 20.78 1.35
CA SER A 292 27.34 19.52 1.48
C SER A 292 26.54 18.44 2.18
N ILE A 293 26.58 17.23 1.63
CA ILE A 293 26.03 16.02 2.25
C ILE A 293 27.20 15.14 2.70
N LYS A 294 27.14 14.67 3.95
CA LYS A 294 28.06 13.68 4.49
C LYS A 294 27.32 12.40 4.84
N ILE A 295 27.83 11.26 4.39
CA ILE A 295 27.35 9.93 4.78
C ILE A 295 28.50 9.23 5.50
N ASN A 296 28.27 8.77 6.73
CA ASN A 296 29.31 8.15 7.57
C ASN A 296 30.56 9.04 7.72
N GLY A 297 30.35 10.35 7.84
CA GLY A 297 31.41 11.37 7.97
C GLY A 297 32.08 11.78 6.65
N ILE A 298 31.83 11.08 5.54
CA ILE A 298 32.45 11.33 4.24
C ILE A 298 31.54 12.22 3.38
N THR A 299 32.08 13.34 2.90
CA THR A 299 31.36 14.21 1.94
C THR A 299 31.17 13.48 0.62
N THR A 300 29.94 13.44 0.11
CA THR A 300 29.59 12.72 -1.13
C THR A 300 28.42 13.39 -1.86
N ASP A 301 28.38 13.23 -3.17
CA ASP A 301 27.28 13.60 -4.07
C ASP A 301 26.45 12.38 -4.53
N TYR A 302 26.73 11.21 -3.96
CA TYR A 302 26.04 9.98 -4.29
C TYR A 302 25.88 9.03 -3.10
N TYR A 303 24.94 8.11 -3.28
CA TYR A 303 24.75 6.95 -2.42
C TYR A 303 24.67 5.66 -3.24
N VAL A 304 25.07 4.54 -2.66
CA VAL A 304 24.93 3.21 -3.28
C VAL A 304 24.02 2.36 -2.39
N PRO A 305 22.75 2.14 -2.77
CA PRO A 305 21.82 1.35 -1.99
C PRO A 305 22.30 -0.09 -1.78
N LYS A 306 22.16 -0.59 -0.56
CA LYS A 306 22.50 -1.97 -0.15
C LYS A 306 21.38 -2.96 -0.50
N GLN A 307 20.17 -2.48 -0.71
CA GLN A 307 19.03 -3.28 -1.15
C GLN A 307 18.18 -2.63 -2.25
N ASN A 308 17.25 -3.41 -2.81
CA ASN A 308 16.31 -2.90 -3.80
C ASN A 308 15.13 -2.21 -3.12
N TYR A 309 14.55 -1.24 -3.82
CA TYR A 309 13.40 -0.50 -3.38
C TYR A 309 12.31 -0.50 -4.44
N TYR A 310 11.06 -0.43 -4.01
CA TYR A 310 9.90 -0.54 -4.88
C TYR A 310 8.93 0.62 -4.61
N PHE A 311 8.22 1.03 -5.65
CA PHE A 311 7.13 1.99 -5.51
C PHE A 311 5.80 1.26 -5.62
N MET A 312 5.01 1.30 -4.54
CA MET A 312 3.78 0.56 -4.39
C MET A 312 2.59 1.51 -4.40
N MET A 313 1.59 1.26 -5.24
CA MET A 313 0.38 2.09 -5.35
C MET A 313 -0.89 1.24 -5.27
N GLY A 314 -1.94 1.82 -4.71
CA GLY A 314 -3.26 1.17 -4.72
C GLY A 314 -3.87 1.22 -6.11
N ASP A 315 -4.73 0.25 -6.42
CA ASP A 315 -5.51 0.30 -7.66
C ASP A 315 -6.57 1.40 -7.60
N TYR A 316 -7.11 1.66 -6.40
CA TYR A 316 -8.01 2.79 -6.19
C TYR A 316 -7.21 4.06 -5.89
N ARG A 317 -6.58 4.61 -6.93
CA ARG A 317 -5.57 5.69 -6.85
C ARG A 317 -5.97 6.90 -6.02
N THR A 318 -7.24 7.31 -6.09
CA THR A 318 -7.79 8.47 -5.38
C THR A 318 -8.15 8.17 -3.93
N ASN A 319 -8.15 6.89 -3.53
CA ASN A 319 -8.56 6.41 -2.21
C ASN A 319 -7.55 5.39 -1.67
N SER A 320 -6.26 5.69 -1.87
CA SER A 320 -5.15 4.84 -1.46
C SER A 320 -4.06 5.71 -0.84
N ILE A 321 -3.77 5.44 0.44
CA ILE A 321 -2.53 5.87 1.08
C ILE A 321 -1.48 4.84 0.69
N ASP A 322 -0.44 5.29 -0.02
CA ASP A 322 0.56 4.41 -0.62
C ASP A 322 1.93 5.09 -0.75
N SER A 323 2.83 4.61 -1.63
CA SER A 323 4.19 5.14 -1.75
C SER A 323 4.26 6.64 -2.08
N ARG A 324 3.17 7.25 -2.56
CA ARG A 324 3.08 8.72 -2.70
C ARG A 324 3.03 9.45 -1.35
N ASN A 325 2.67 8.74 -0.26
CA ASN A 325 2.54 9.27 1.08
C ASN A 325 3.72 8.85 1.98
N TRP A 326 4.20 7.61 1.83
CA TRP A 326 5.22 7.03 2.70
C TRP A 326 6.57 6.72 2.03
N GLY A 327 6.64 6.88 0.71
CA GLY A 327 7.85 6.61 -0.05
C GLY A 327 8.09 5.15 -0.38
N PHE A 328 9.36 4.79 -0.49
CA PHE A 328 9.76 3.51 -1.07
C PHE A 328 9.57 2.33 -0.11
N VAL A 329 9.20 1.18 -0.65
CA VAL A 329 9.13 -0.09 0.09
C VAL A 329 10.44 -0.86 -0.11
N PRO A 330 11.22 -1.11 0.96
CA PRO A 330 12.46 -1.87 0.86
C PRO A 330 12.21 -3.36 0.55
N GLU A 331 13.19 -4.04 -0.06
CA GLU A 331 13.09 -5.46 -0.44
C GLU A 331 12.87 -6.39 0.76
N ASP A 332 13.48 -6.10 1.90
CA ASP A 332 13.32 -6.86 3.15
C ASP A 332 11.94 -6.69 3.83
N HIS A 333 11.13 -5.71 3.41
CA HIS A 333 9.75 -5.53 3.91
C HIS A 333 8.74 -6.41 3.18
N LEU A 334 9.12 -7.02 2.05
CA LEU A 334 8.21 -7.84 1.24
C LEU A 334 7.87 -9.15 1.95
N ILE A 335 6.58 -9.41 2.15
CA ILE A 335 6.08 -10.66 2.75
C ILE A 335 5.80 -11.70 1.66
N GLY A 336 5.23 -11.28 0.55
CA GLY A 336 4.84 -12.18 -0.53
C GLY A 336 3.97 -11.54 -1.60
N ARG A 337 3.61 -12.31 -2.62
CA ARG A 337 2.74 -11.87 -3.73
C ARG A 337 1.35 -12.48 -3.59
N ALA A 338 0.33 -11.64 -3.62
CA ALA A 338 -1.04 -12.09 -3.73
C ALA A 338 -1.31 -12.64 -5.14
N PHE A 339 -1.85 -13.86 -5.24
CA PHE A 339 -2.05 -14.53 -6.52
C PHE A 339 -3.51 -14.88 -6.82
N ALA A 340 -4.37 -15.00 -5.81
CA ALA A 340 -5.80 -15.27 -6.01
C ALA A 340 -6.66 -14.72 -4.86
N VAL A 341 -7.93 -14.50 -5.14
CA VAL A 341 -8.98 -14.34 -4.12
C VAL A 341 -9.41 -15.75 -3.68
N GLY A 342 -9.00 -16.19 -2.50
CA GLY A 342 -9.33 -17.52 -1.98
C GLY A 342 -10.75 -17.62 -1.43
N TRP A 343 -11.29 -16.53 -0.89
CA TRP A 343 -12.67 -16.44 -0.42
C TRP A 343 -13.16 -14.99 -0.52
N SER A 344 -14.47 -14.78 -0.57
CA SER A 344 -15.04 -13.44 -0.65
C SER A 344 -16.45 -13.40 -0.07
N ARG A 345 -16.67 -12.45 0.84
CA ARG A 345 -17.99 -12.20 1.42
C ARG A 345 -18.20 -10.72 1.63
N GLU A 346 -19.42 -10.25 1.39
CA GLU A 346 -19.80 -8.88 1.68
C GLU A 346 -19.61 -8.55 3.18
N PRO A 347 -18.96 -7.43 3.52
CA PRO A 347 -18.83 -7.01 4.91
C PRO A 347 -20.19 -6.85 5.60
N GLY A 348 -20.27 -7.24 6.87
CA GLY A 348 -21.50 -7.16 7.67
C GLY A 348 -22.51 -8.29 7.45
N GLN A 349 -22.29 -9.17 6.46
CA GLN A 349 -23.12 -10.36 6.26
C GLN A 349 -22.58 -11.58 7.03
N TYR A 350 -23.46 -12.50 7.43
CA TYR A 350 -23.15 -13.64 8.28
C TYR A 350 -23.40 -14.99 7.59
N ALA A 351 -22.75 -16.04 8.09
CA ALA A 351 -22.87 -17.41 7.59
C ALA A 351 -22.72 -17.50 6.06
N TRP A 352 -23.73 -18.06 5.38
CA TRP A 352 -23.79 -18.29 3.93
C TRP A 352 -24.27 -17.08 3.12
N GLU A 353 -24.80 -16.06 3.78
CA GLU A 353 -25.31 -14.85 3.13
C GLU A 353 -24.15 -13.94 2.70
N GLY A 354 -24.34 -13.24 1.58
CA GLY A 354 -23.36 -12.30 1.05
C GLY A 354 -22.08 -12.92 0.49
N ILE A 355 -22.01 -14.25 0.30
CA ILE A 355 -20.85 -14.88 -0.36
C ILE A 355 -20.80 -14.42 -1.82
N ARG A 356 -19.65 -13.90 -2.23
CA ARG A 356 -19.43 -13.38 -3.59
C ARG A 356 -18.73 -14.44 -4.44
N TRP A 357 -19.46 -15.47 -4.85
CA TRP A 357 -18.92 -16.61 -5.61
C TRP A 357 -18.17 -16.21 -6.88
N ALA A 358 -18.66 -15.19 -7.60
CA ALA A 358 -18.00 -14.67 -8.81
C ALA A 358 -16.60 -14.07 -8.56
N ARG A 359 -16.20 -13.84 -7.30
CA ARG A 359 -14.86 -13.37 -6.93
C ARG A 359 -13.93 -14.49 -6.52
N VAL A 360 -14.46 -15.61 -6.03
CA VAL A 360 -13.66 -16.73 -5.52
C VAL A 360 -12.90 -17.38 -6.68
N GLY A 361 -11.58 -17.54 -6.52
CA GLY A 361 -10.69 -18.07 -7.55
C GLY A 361 -10.18 -17.02 -8.54
N ASN A 362 -10.65 -15.76 -8.48
CA ASN A 362 -10.14 -14.72 -9.38
C ASN A 362 -8.64 -14.55 -9.23
N SER A 363 -7.93 -14.64 -10.35
CA SER A 363 -6.50 -14.44 -10.39
C SER A 363 -6.15 -12.98 -10.12
N LEU A 364 -5.17 -12.78 -9.24
CA LEU A 364 -4.57 -11.48 -8.95
C LEU A 364 -3.23 -11.29 -9.69
N THR A 365 -2.77 -12.32 -10.39
CA THR A 365 -1.58 -12.24 -11.24
C THR A 365 -1.96 -11.50 -12.51
N GLY A 366 -1.35 -10.33 -12.76
CA GLY A 366 -1.76 -9.47 -13.87
C GLY A 366 -1.72 -10.18 -15.21
N ASN A 367 -2.85 -10.25 -15.91
CA ASN A 367 -2.90 -10.30 -17.37
C ASN A 367 -2.55 -8.90 -17.87
N GLN A 368 -1.26 -8.56 -17.87
CA GLN A 368 -0.80 -7.45 -18.70
C GLN A 368 0.02 -8.09 -19.81
N SER A 369 -0.62 -8.22 -20.97
CA SER A 369 0.08 -8.37 -22.24
C SER A 369 1.12 -7.26 -22.32
N GLU A 370 2.39 -7.65 -22.41
CA GLU A 370 3.52 -6.75 -22.67
C GLU A 370 3.30 -5.88 -23.90
#